data_AF-A0A843FYG8-F1
#
_entry.id   AF-A0A843FYG8-F1
#
_cell.length_a   1.000
_cell.length_b   1.000
_cell.length_c   1.000
_cell.angle_alpha   90.00
_cell.angle_beta   90.00
_cell.angle_gamma   90.00
#
_symmetry.space_group_name_H-M   'P 1'
#
loop_
_entity.id
_entity.type
_entity.pdbx_description
1 polymer ?
#
loop_
_entity_poly.entity_id
_entity_poly.type
_entity_poly.pdbx_seq_one_letter_code
_entity_poly.pdbx_strand_id
1 'polypeptide(L)'
;MDWNELVSYITMIGMPVALISFLVYVFLPSNIALAIFIVGVVMMVGGYTYASVQTHRLTRFLRNKMEETDETGFIMSLDGPYVPNPDQATIEVLE
;
A
#
# COMPACT_ATOMS: atom_id res chain seq x y z
N MET A 1 17.17 -17.98 -0.74
CA MET A 1 16.92 -16.60 -0.28
C MET A 1 16.40 -15.84 -1.49
N ASP A 2 15.15 -15.44 -1.44
CA ASP A 2 14.47 -14.83 -2.58
C ASP A 2 14.98 -13.39 -2.79
N TRP A 3 15.06 -12.92 -4.04
CA TRP A 3 15.55 -11.56 -4.34
C TRP A 3 14.71 -10.49 -3.63
N ASN A 4 13.42 -10.77 -3.50
CA ASN A 4 12.45 -9.95 -2.79
C ASN A 4 12.70 -9.88 -1.27
N GLU A 5 13.12 -10.98 -0.66
CA GLU A 5 13.49 -11.01 0.77
C GLU A 5 14.77 -10.22 1.02
N LEU A 6 15.75 -10.36 0.13
CA LEU A 6 17.05 -9.67 0.24
C LEU A 6 16.86 -8.14 0.17
N VAL A 7 16.03 -7.67 -0.77
CA VAL A 7 15.65 -6.25 -0.84
C VAL A 7 14.88 -5.81 0.41
N SER A 8 13.96 -6.62 0.92
CA SER A 8 13.24 -6.31 2.17
C SER A 8 14.17 -6.16 3.38
N TYR A 9 15.17 -7.03 3.53
CA TYR A 9 16.13 -6.94 4.63
C TYR A 9 17.07 -5.74 4.50
N ILE A 10 17.61 -5.48 3.31
CA ILE A 10 18.47 -4.31 3.06
C ILE A 10 17.75 -3.02 3.45
N THR A 11 16.46 -2.96 3.16
CA THR A 11 15.68 -1.74 3.29
C THR A 11 15.22 -1.52 4.73
N MET A 12 14.91 -2.61 5.44
CA MET A 12 14.67 -2.59 6.89
C MET A 12 15.91 -2.16 7.68
N ILE A 13 17.11 -2.50 7.21
CA ILE A 13 18.39 -2.14 7.83
C ILE A 13 18.85 -0.73 7.42
N GLY A 14 18.51 -0.28 6.22
CA GLY A 14 18.93 1.02 5.68
C GLY A 14 18.52 2.21 6.56
N MET A 15 17.32 2.19 7.12
CA MET A 15 16.81 3.28 7.98
C MET A 15 17.59 3.43 9.29
N PRO A 16 17.79 2.38 10.12
CA PRO A 16 18.62 2.50 11.32
C PRO A 16 20.08 2.81 11.02
N VAL A 17 20.64 2.29 9.90
CA VAL A 17 22.01 2.64 9.48
C VAL A 17 22.14 4.12 9.14
N ALA A 18 21.20 4.70 8.39
CA ALA A 18 21.18 6.12 8.08
C ALA A 18 21.04 6.97 9.36
N LEU A 19 20.14 6.60 10.28
CA LEU A 19 19.94 7.31 11.54
C LEU A 19 21.20 7.31 12.42
N ILE A 20 21.80 6.14 12.63
CA ILE A 20 22.99 6.00 13.48
C ILE A 20 24.18 6.75 12.87
N SER A 21 24.40 6.60 11.55
CA SER A 21 25.49 7.30 10.87
C SER A 21 25.32 8.82 10.86
N PHE A 22 24.09 9.32 10.75
CA PHE A 22 23.79 10.74 10.90
C PHE A 22 24.11 11.25 12.31
N LEU A 23 23.67 10.54 13.35
CA LEU A 23 23.96 10.91 14.74
C LEU A 23 25.48 10.92 14.98
N VAL A 24 26.19 9.88 14.52
CA VAL A 24 27.65 9.81 14.62
C VAL A 24 28.31 10.98 13.89
N TYR A 25 27.83 11.35 12.70
CA TYR A 25 28.35 12.50 11.96
C TYR A 25 28.15 13.83 12.70
N VAL A 26 27.01 14.02 13.38
CA VAL A 26 26.73 15.24 14.16
C VAL A 26 27.69 15.38 15.34
N PHE A 27 28.02 14.28 16.02
CA PHE A 27 28.93 14.31 17.18
C PHE A 27 30.42 14.24 16.78
N LEU A 28 30.74 13.51 15.73
CA LEU A 28 32.08 13.34 15.17
C LEU A 28 32.02 13.50 13.65
N PRO A 29 32.15 14.75 13.14
CA PRO A 29 32.12 15.01 11.71
C PRO A 29 33.31 14.32 11.06
N SER A 30 33.00 13.27 10.28
CA SER A 30 33.99 12.49 9.55
C SER A 30 33.44 12.15 8.16
N ASN A 31 34.33 12.10 7.17
CA ASN A 31 33.98 11.73 5.81
C ASN A 31 33.47 10.28 5.72
N ILE A 32 33.90 9.43 6.65
CA ILE A 32 33.46 8.03 6.75
C ILE A 32 31.99 7.96 7.19
N ALA A 33 31.62 8.70 8.25
CA ALA A 33 30.22 8.74 8.71
C ALA A 33 29.28 9.31 7.63
N LEU A 34 29.73 10.33 6.90
CA LEU A 34 28.98 10.90 5.78
C LEU A 34 28.79 9.89 4.63
N ALA A 35 29.83 9.12 4.29
CA ALA A 35 29.72 8.08 3.26
C ALA A 35 28.73 6.97 3.66
N ILE A 36 28.78 6.51 4.92
CA ILE A 36 27.86 5.50 5.45
C ILE A 36 26.43 6.04 5.46
N PHE A 37 26.24 7.32 5.80
CA PHE A 37 24.94 7.98 5.75
C PHE A 37 24.36 7.98 4.33
N ILE A 38 25.15 8.38 3.33
CA ILE A 38 24.72 8.37 1.92
C ILE A 38 24.29 6.97 1.49
N VAL A 39 25.08 5.94 1.83
CA VAL A 39 24.73 4.55 1.51
C VAL A 39 23.42 4.14 2.18
N GLY A 40 23.23 4.48 3.46
CA GLY A 40 21.98 4.23 4.19
C GLY A 40 20.77 4.90 3.54
N VAL A 41 20.92 6.16 3.10
CA VAL A 41 19.86 6.89 2.39
C VAL A 41 19.51 6.22 1.05
N VAL A 42 20.50 5.81 0.27
CA VAL A 42 20.27 5.10 -1.01
C VAL A 42 19.53 3.78 -0.77
N MET A 43 19.91 3.01 0.24
CA MET A 43 19.21 1.79 0.63
C MET A 43 17.75 2.08 1.03
N MET A 44 17.51 3.17 1.76
CA MET A 44 16.17 3.57 2.19
C MET A 44 15.28 3.99 1.01
N VAL A 45 15.81 4.74 0.05
CA VAL A 45 15.07 5.14 -1.17
C VAL A 45 14.74 3.92 -2.05
N GLY A 46 15.70 3.00 -2.22
CA GLY A 46 15.46 1.73 -2.92
C GLY A 46 14.37 0.89 -2.23
N GLY A 47 14.29 0.95 -0.91
CA GLY A 47 13.25 0.27 -0.15
C GLY A 47 11.88 0.88 -0.24
N TYR A 48 11.82 2.20 -0.16
CA TYR A 48 10.56 2.91 -0.28
C TYR A 48 9.91 2.67 -1.65
N THR A 49 10.69 2.70 -2.73
CA THR A 49 10.20 2.41 -4.08
C THR A 49 9.70 0.97 -4.20
N TYR A 50 10.42 0.00 -3.64
CA TYR A 50 9.99 -1.40 -3.64
C TYR A 50 8.72 -1.64 -2.82
N ALA A 51 8.64 -1.07 -1.62
CA ALA A 51 7.46 -1.14 -0.76
C ALA A 51 6.24 -0.49 -1.43
N SER A 52 6.42 0.65 -2.10
CA SER A 52 5.40 1.32 -2.89
C SER A 52 4.83 0.43 -4.01
N VAL A 53 5.68 -0.30 -4.73
CA VAL A 53 5.22 -1.22 -5.77
C VAL A 53 4.43 -2.38 -5.16
N GLN A 54 4.88 -2.91 -4.01
CA GLN A 54 4.15 -3.96 -3.31
C GLN A 54 2.79 -3.49 -2.78
N THR A 55 2.71 -2.30 -2.20
CA THR A 55 1.43 -1.75 -1.70
C THR A 55 0.45 -1.55 -2.84
N HIS A 56 0.89 -1.02 -3.99
CA HIS A 56 0.01 -0.90 -5.17
C HIS A 56 -0.53 -2.26 -5.64
N ARG A 57 0.27 -3.32 -5.61
CA ARG A 57 -0.18 -4.68 -5.94
C ARG A 57 -1.18 -5.20 -4.92
N LEU A 58 -0.91 -4.99 -3.63
CA LEU A 58 -1.79 -5.43 -2.55
C LEU A 58 -3.13 -4.68 -2.58
N THR A 59 -3.12 -3.37 -2.81
CA THR A 59 -4.33 -2.56 -2.92
C THR A 59 -5.16 -2.96 -4.14
N ARG A 60 -4.53 -3.25 -5.29
CA ARG A 60 -5.26 -3.79 -6.46
C ARG A 60 -5.86 -5.16 -6.18
N PHE A 61 -5.11 -6.05 -5.51
CA PHE A 61 -5.63 -7.36 -5.14
C PHE A 61 -6.83 -7.26 -4.19
N LEU A 62 -6.73 -6.41 -3.17
CA LEU A 62 -7.83 -6.16 -2.24
C LEU A 62 -9.05 -5.55 -2.94
N ARG A 63 -8.83 -4.59 -3.85
CA ARG A 63 -9.91 -3.99 -4.63
C ARG A 63 -10.62 -5.01 -5.51
N ASN A 64 -9.87 -5.83 -6.25
CA ASN A 64 -10.46 -6.87 -7.10
C ASN A 64 -11.25 -7.90 -6.27
N LYS A 65 -10.74 -8.26 -5.08
CA LYS A 65 -11.43 -9.17 -4.17
C LYS A 65 -12.72 -8.56 -3.59
N MET A 66 -12.74 -7.24 -3.35
CA MET A 66 -13.96 -6.53 -2.96
C MET A 66 -14.97 -6.44 -4.12
N GLU A 67 -14.51 -6.12 -5.34
CA GLU A 67 -15.37 -6.09 -6.53
C GLU A 67 -16.01 -7.47 -6.80
N GLU A 68 -15.27 -8.58 -6.65
CA GLU A 68 -15.83 -9.94 -6.76
C GLU A 68 -16.86 -10.26 -5.66
N THR A 69 -16.68 -9.72 -4.46
CA THR A 69 -17.64 -9.86 -3.35
C THR A 69 -18.90 -9.02 -3.59
N ASP A 70 -18.78 -7.84 -4.20
CA ASP A 70 -19.92 -6.98 -4.56
C ASP A 70 -20.71 -7.57 -5.73
N GLU A 71 -20.04 -8.11 -6.76
CA GLU A 71 -20.71 -8.78 -7.88
C GLU A 71 -21.48 -10.02 -7.42
N THR A 72 -20.93 -10.83 -6.51
CA THR A 72 -21.66 -11.96 -5.93
C THR A 72 -22.84 -11.54 -5.05
N GLY A 73 -22.76 -10.40 -4.35
CA GLY A 73 -23.87 -9.82 -3.61
C GLY A 73 -25.00 -9.29 -4.51
N PHE A 74 -24.65 -8.68 -5.66
CA PHE A 74 -25.62 -8.21 -6.64
C PHE A 74 -26.30 -9.36 -7.41
N ILE A 75 -25.60 -10.45 -7.68
CA ILE A 75 -26.18 -11.62 -8.35
C ILE A 75 -27.12 -12.39 -7.40
N MET A 76 -26.81 -12.48 -6.09
CA MET A 76 -27.74 -13.06 -5.09
C MET A 76 -29.04 -12.24 -4.91
N SER A 77 -29.00 -10.93 -5.15
CA SER A 77 -30.18 -10.04 -5.12
C SER A 77 -31.15 -10.29 -6.28
N LEU A 78 -30.66 -10.80 -7.41
CA LEU A 78 -31.46 -11.05 -8.61
C LEU A 78 -32.11 -12.44 -8.65
N ASP A 79 -31.72 -13.35 -7.76
CA ASP A 79 -32.26 -14.72 -7.69
C ASP A 79 -33.34 -14.89 -6.60
N GLY A 80 -33.62 -13.83 -5.85
CA GLY A 80 -34.83 -13.74 -5.03
C GLY A 80 -36.05 -13.45 -5.92
N PRO A 81 -37.23 -14.05 -5.67
CA PRO A 81 -38.43 -13.70 -6.42
C PRO A 81 -38.68 -12.20 -6.29
N TYR A 82 -38.70 -11.49 -7.41
CA TYR A 82 -39.07 -10.09 -7.46
C TYR A 82 -40.48 -9.92 -6.86
N VAL A 83 -40.55 -9.36 -5.66
CA VAL A 83 -41.80 -8.92 -5.04
C VAL A 83 -41.93 -7.43 -5.39
N PRO A 84 -42.79 -7.04 -6.36
CA PRO A 84 -43.02 -5.64 -6.62
C PRO A 84 -43.51 -4.98 -5.32
N ASN A 85 -42.86 -3.88 -4.93
CA ASN A 85 -43.37 -3.04 -3.87
C ASN A 85 -44.79 -2.58 -4.29
N PRO A 86 -45.84 -2.87 -3.52
CA PRO A 86 -47.22 -2.49 -3.88
C PRO A 86 -47.42 -0.98 -3.95
N ASP A 87 -46.54 -0.21 -3.30
CA ASP A 87 -46.53 1.24 -3.40
C ASP A 87 -45.83 1.67 -4.69
N GLN A 88 -46.65 1.84 -5.73
CA GLN A 88 -46.23 2.49 -6.98
C GLN A 88 -45.71 3.89 -6.64
N ALA A 89 -44.42 4.12 -6.86
CA ALA A 89 -43.84 5.46 -6.82
C ALA A 89 -44.52 6.29 -7.91
N THR A 90 -45.52 7.07 -7.52
CA THR A 90 -46.24 7.97 -8.40
C THR A 90 -45.41 9.24 -8.51
N ILE A 91 -44.99 9.60 -9.72
CA ILE A 91 -44.30 10.87 -9.95
C ILE A 91 -45.36 11.96 -9.90
N GLU A 92 -45.48 12.63 -8.76
CA GLU A 92 -46.31 13.83 -8.66
C GLU A 92 -45.61 14.99 -9.38
N VAL A 93 -46.21 15.43 -10.49
CA VAL A 93 -45.82 16.66 -11.16
C VAL A 93 -46.43 17.81 -10.36
N LEU A 94 -45.58 18.56 -9.65
CA LEU A 94 -45.96 19.80 -9.00
C LEU A 94 -46.19 20.87 -10.08
N GLU A 95 -47.45 21.28 -10.27
CA GLU A 95 -47.82 22.51 -11.01
C GLU A 95 -47.63 23.76 -10.14
#